data_AF-A0AAV0HV99-F1
#
_entry.id   AF-A0AAV0HV99-F1
#
_cell.length_a   1.000
_cell.length_b   1.000
_cell.length_c   1.000
_cell.angle_alpha   90.00
_cell.angle_beta   90.00
_cell.angle_gamma   90.00
#
_symmetry.space_group_name_H-M   'P 1'
#
loop_
_entity.id
_entity.type
_entity.pdbx_description
1 polymer ?
#
loop_
_entity_poly.entity_id
_entity_poly.type
_entity_poly.pdbx_seq_one_letter_code
_entity_poly.pdbx_strand_id
1 'polypeptide(L)'
;MDDNFLDAVGITMTGLASLEIRNSPLGSDTFPQAVCNLTRLQNLYLLETNLTGELPQCLSNMTSLRVIDVDSNNLSGDVENQTRK
;
A
#
# COMPACT_ATOMS: atom_id res chain seq x y z
N MET A 1 -17.82 4.32 9.07
CA MET A 1 -16.51 3.65 9.14
C MET A 1 -16.33 3.08 7.77
N ASP A 2 -15.57 3.77 6.95
CA ASP A 2 -15.30 3.31 5.60
C ASP A 2 -14.31 2.16 5.76
N ASP A 3 -14.82 0.93 5.71
CA ASP A 3 -14.04 -0.29 5.93
C ASP A 3 -13.10 -0.53 4.74
N ASN A 4 -12.02 0.26 4.67
CA ASN A 4 -10.95 0.04 3.71
C ASN A 4 -10.16 -1.19 4.16
N PHE A 5 -10.11 -2.22 3.32
CA PHE A 5 -9.36 -3.45 3.59
C PHE A 5 -7.92 -3.16 4.04
N LEU A 6 -7.25 -2.21 3.39
CA LEU A 6 -5.87 -1.86 3.70
C LEU A 6 -5.72 -1.15 5.05
N ASP A 7 -6.77 -0.48 5.56
CA ASP A 7 -6.78 0.05 6.93
C ASP A 7 -6.78 -1.09 7.96
N ALA A 8 -7.67 -2.06 7.78
CA ALA A 8 -7.75 -3.22 8.67
C ALA A 8 -6.44 -4.01 8.69
N VAL A 9 -5.80 -4.19 7.52
CA VAL A 9 -4.47 -4.83 7.41
C VAL A 9 -3.42 -4.03 8.18
N GLY A 10 -3.37 -2.71 7.96
CA GLY A 10 -2.42 -1.82 8.63
C GLY A 10 -2.53 -1.84 10.16
N ILE A 11 -3.73 -2.05 10.69
CA ILE A 11 -3.98 -2.06 12.15
C ILE A 11 -3.77 -3.46 12.75
N THR A 12 -4.23 -4.51 12.08
CA THR A 12 -4.33 -5.85 12.68
C THR A 12 -3.18 -6.78 12.30
N MET A 13 -2.53 -6.57 11.16
CA MET A 13 -1.54 -7.49 10.58
C MET A 13 -0.10 -6.92 10.65
N THR A 14 0.25 -6.23 11.74
CA THR A 14 1.57 -5.55 11.88
C THR A 14 2.80 -6.48 11.78
N GLY A 15 2.60 -7.79 11.92
CA GLY A 15 3.62 -8.82 11.72
C GLY A 15 3.86 -9.25 10.26
N LEU A 16 3.10 -8.71 9.30
CA LEU A 16 3.13 -9.12 7.90
C LEU A 16 4.49 -8.78 7.25
N ALA A 17 5.07 -9.77 6.56
CA ALA A 17 6.30 -9.59 5.79
C ALA A 17 6.04 -9.37 4.29
N SER A 18 4.91 -9.86 3.78
CA SER A 18 4.53 -9.73 2.37
C SER A 18 3.04 -9.53 2.26
N LEU A 19 2.61 -8.46 1.57
CA LEU A 19 1.22 -8.21 1.19
C LEU A 19 1.12 -8.29 -0.33
N GLU A 20 0.28 -9.18 -0.83
CA GLU A 20 0.04 -9.34 -2.25
C GLU A 20 -1.45 -9.42 -2.53
N ILE A 21 -1.93 -8.49 -3.37
CA ILE A 21 -3.31 -8.41 -3.82
C ILE A 21 -3.26 -8.12 -5.31
N ARG A 22 -3.89 -8.98 -6.09
CA ARG A 22 -3.98 -8.84 -7.55
C ARG A 22 -5.41 -9.01 -7.99
N ASN A 23 -5.83 -8.22 -8.97
CA ASN A 23 -7.09 -8.39 -9.69
C ASN A 23 -8.31 -8.43 -8.75
N SER A 24 -8.27 -7.59 -7.72
CA SER A 24 -9.34 -7.48 -6.72
C SER A 24 -9.56 -6.01 -6.41
N PRO A 25 -10.72 -5.43 -6.77
CA PRO A 25 -10.99 -4.02 -6.50
C PRO A 25 -11.05 -3.79 -4.99
N LEU A 26 -10.15 -2.97 -4.47
CA LEU A 26 -10.08 -2.65 -3.04
C LEU A 26 -11.06 -1.54 -2.62
N GLY A 27 -11.76 -0.94 -3.58
CA GLY A 27 -12.92 -0.09 -3.34
C GLY A 27 -12.63 1.23 -2.62
N SER A 28 -11.37 1.69 -2.61
CA SER A 28 -10.98 2.89 -1.89
C SER A 28 -10.56 4.03 -2.80
N ASP A 29 -11.11 5.21 -2.50
CA ASP A 29 -10.74 6.48 -3.11
C ASP A 29 -9.39 7.01 -2.60
N THR A 30 -8.78 6.37 -1.58
CA THR A 30 -7.53 6.85 -0.98
C THR A 30 -6.71 5.70 -0.38
N PHE A 31 -5.43 5.65 -0.73
CA PHE A 31 -4.49 4.73 -0.09
C PHE A 31 -4.33 5.06 1.41
N PRO A 32 -4.59 4.11 2.34
CA PRO A 32 -4.64 4.44 3.75
C PRO A 32 -3.26 4.60 4.41
N GLN A 33 -3.18 5.56 5.35
CA GLN A 33 -2.01 5.76 6.20
C GLN A 33 -1.74 4.57 7.13
N ALA A 34 -2.72 3.71 7.43
CA ALA A 34 -2.49 2.57 8.31
C ALA A 34 -1.44 1.57 7.76
N VAL A 35 -1.22 1.53 6.44
CA VAL A 35 -0.15 0.70 5.83
C VAL A 35 1.24 1.06 6.36
N CYS A 36 1.43 2.30 6.82
CA CYS A 36 2.66 2.75 7.48
C CYS A 36 3.00 1.95 8.75
N ASN A 37 2.01 1.34 9.40
CA ASN A 37 2.20 0.55 10.63
C ASN A 37 2.80 -0.83 10.37
N LEU A 38 2.87 -1.27 9.11
CA LEU A 38 3.43 -2.56 8.71
C LEU A 38 4.98 -2.51 8.71
N THR A 39 5.58 -2.19 9.86
CA THR A 39 7.02 -1.94 10.02
C THR A 39 7.93 -3.12 9.65
N ARG A 40 7.37 -4.34 9.54
CA ARG A 40 8.06 -5.56 9.11
C ARG A 40 7.85 -5.91 7.63
N LEU A 41 7.02 -5.16 6.92
CA LEU A 41 6.68 -5.44 5.53
C LEU A 41 7.92 -5.29 4.66
N GLN A 42 8.17 -6.30 3.83
CA GLN A 42 9.29 -6.37 2.91
C GLN A 42 8.83 -6.26 1.46
N ASN A 43 7.67 -6.84 1.15
CA ASN A 43 7.10 -6.79 -0.19
C ASN A 43 5.67 -6.31 -0.15
N LEU A 44 5.35 -5.32 -1.00
CA LEU A 44 4.03 -4.80 -1.22
C LEU A 44 3.69 -4.90 -2.71
N TYR A 45 2.78 -5.79 -3.07
CA TYR A 45 2.24 -5.94 -4.42
C TYR A 45 0.75 -5.63 -4.38
N LEU A 46 0.33 -4.54 -5.01
CA LEU A 46 -1.08 -4.16 -5.15
C LEU A 46 -1.32 -3.88 -6.62
N LEU A 47 -1.71 -4.88 -7.39
CA LEU A 47 -1.77 -4.79 -8.86
C LEU A 47 -3.20 -4.97 -9.35
N GLU A 48 -3.64 -4.14 -10.30
CA GLU A 48 -5.01 -4.23 -10.83
C GLU A 48 -6.08 -4.17 -9.73
N THR A 49 -5.88 -3.30 -8.72
CA THR A 49 -6.76 -3.19 -7.55
C THR A 49 -7.68 -1.96 -7.56
N ASN A 50 -7.66 -1.18 -8.65
CA ASN A 50 -8.39 0.08 -8.82
C ASN A 50 -8.11 1.11 -7.71
N LEU A 51 -6.94 1.07 -7.08
CA LEU A 51 -6.57 2.07 -6.08
C LEU A 51 -6.44 3.45 -6.74
N THR A 52 -6.88 4.47 -6.02
CA THR A 52 -6.80 5.89 -6.43
C THR A 52 -6.17 6.73 -5.32
N GLY A 53 -5.90 8.01 -5.62
CA GLY A 53 -5.21 8.91 -4.71
C GLY A 53 -3.69 8.72 -4.71
N GLU A 54 -3.00 9.33 -3.75
CA GLU A 54 -1.54 9.28 -3.64
C GLU A 54 -1.08 8.15 -2.71
N LEU A 55 0.12 7.60 -2.93
CA LEU A 55 0.71 6.73 -1.92
C LEU A 55 1.08 7.56 -0.68
N PRO A 56 1.00 6.98 0.54
CA PRO A 56 1.36 7.70 1.74
C PRO A 56 2.88 7.91 1.77
N GLN A 57 3.29 9.15 2.04
CA GLN A 57 4.72 9.53 2.10
C GLN A 57 5.55 8.67 3.07
N CYS A 58 4.92 8.03 4.05
CA CYS A 58 5.60 7.12 4.97
C CYS A 58 6.25 5.90 4.28
N LEU A 59 5.80 5.48 3.08
CA LEU A 59 6.35 4.32 2.38
C LEU A 59 7.86 4.46 2.12
N SER A 60 8.32 5.70 1.89
CA SER A 60 9.75 6.00 1.73
C SER A 60 10.54 5.75 3.02
N ASN A 61 9.89 5.86 4.19
CA ASN A 61 10.51 5.70 5.51
C ASN A 61 10.42 4.24 6.03
N MET A 62 9.70 3.35 5.36
CA MET A 62 9.58 1.95 5.76
C MET A 62 10.86 1.18 5.43
N THR A 63 11.83 1.16 6.34
CA THR A 63 13.18 0.60 6.11
C THR A 63 13.22 -0.90 5.80
N SER A 64 12.23 -1.67 6.28
CA SER A 64 12.11 -3.10 5.98
C SER A 64 11.63 -3.38 4.55
N LEU A 65 10.94 -2.42 3.94
CA LEU A 65 10.29 -2.57 2.64
C LEU A 65 11.34 -2.53 1.53
N ARG A 66 11.32 -3.56 0.67
CA ARG A 66 12.31 -3.82 -0.38
C ARG A 66 11.70 -3.75 -1.76
N VAL A 67 10.45 -4.20 -1.89
CA VAL A 67 9.71 -4.18 -3.15
C VAL A 67 8.40 -3.47 -2.93
N ILE A 68 8.12 -2.52 -3.81
CA ILE A 68 6.82 -1.87 -3.95
C ILE A 68 6.45 -1.97 -5.41
N ASP A 69 5.34 -2.64 -5.68
CA ASP A 69 4.77 -2.74 -7.01
C ASP A 69 3.27 -2.43 -6.90
N VAL A 70 2.90 -1.28 -7.45
CA VAL A 70 1.53 -0.75 -7.44
C VAL A 70 1.05 -0.46 -8.85
N ASP A 71 1.65 -1.11 -9.84
CA ASP A 71 1.32 -0.93 -11.24
C ASP A 71 -0.15 -1.29 -11.54
N SER A 72 -0.65 -0.81 -12.66
CA SER A 72 -2.04 -1.05 -13.09
C SER A 72 -3.09 -0.63 -12.05
N ASN A 73 -2.84 0.48 -11.34
CA ASN A 73 -3.83 1.21 -10.54
C ASN A 73 -4.06 2.62 -11.10
N ASN A 74 -5.00 3.34 -10.51
CA ASN A 74 -5.35 4.71 -10.86
C ASN A 74 -4.76 5.73 -9.85
N LEU A 75 -3.55 5.43 -9.34
CA LEU A 75 -2.85 6.27 -8.38
C LEU A 75 -2.41 7.59 -9.03
N SER A 76 -2.40 8.66 -8.25
CA SER A 76 -1.97 10.00 -8.64
C SER A 76 -0.75 10.45 -7.82
N GLY A 77 -0.16 11.60 -8.19
CA GLY A 77 1.00 12.15 -7.50
C GLY A 77 2.33 11.53 -7.95
N ASP A 78 3.39 11.76 -7.16
CA ASP A 78 4.76 11.34 -7.48
C ASP A 78 5.03 9.90 -7.04
N VAL A 79 4.32 8.96 -7.68
CA VAL A 79 4.42 7.52 -7.41
C VAL A 79 5.86 7.04 -7.59
N GLU A 80 6.59 7.56 -8.58
CA GLU A 80 7.99 7.21 -8.83
C GLU A 80 8.87 7.50 -7.61
N ASN A 81 8.83 8.72 -7.05
CA ASN A 81 9.66 9.04 -5.89
C ASN A 81 9.23 8.31 -4.61
N GLN A 82 7.96 7.95 -4.48
CA GLN A 82 7.45 7.21 -3.31
C GLN A 82 7.75 5.71 -3.37
N THR A 83 7.91 5.15 -4.57
CA THR A 83 8.24 3.74 -4.79
C THR A 83 9.74 3.49 -4.97
N ARG A 84 10.51 4.54 -5.26
CA ARG A 84 11.98 4.48 -5.41
C ARG A 84 12.65 4.13 -4.08
N LYS A 85 13.15 2.90 -3.99
CA LYS A 85 13.94 2.36 -2.87
C LYS A 85 15.30 1.85 -3.35
#